data_AF-A0A6M8SQ82-F1
#
_entry.id   AF-A0A6M8SQ82-F1
#
_cell.length_a   1.000
_cell.length_b   1.000
_cell.length_c   1.000
_cell.angle_alpha   90.00
_cell.angle_beta   90.00
_cell.angle_gamma   90.00
#
_symmetry.space_group_name_H-M   'P 1'
#
loop_
_entity.id
_entity.type
_entity.pdbx_description
1 polymer ?
#
loop_
_entity_poly.entity_id
_entity_poly.type
_entity_poly.pdbx_seq_one_letter_code
_entity_poly.pdbx_strand_id
1 'polypeptide(L)' 'MQIANIPFGVTDWANIEKTEHPGITGMAYWRTQQFDTIRVRMVEYSAGYLADHWLRGC' A
#
# COMPACT_ATOMS: atom_id res chain seq x y z
N MET A 1 -15.37 11.80 -7.47
CA MET A 1 -15.07 10.49 -6.86
C MET A 1 -16.33 10.02 -6.15
N GLN A 2 -16.82 8.82 -6.44
CA GLN A 2 -17.98 8.23 -5.77
C GLN A 2 -17.55 6.93 -5.09
N ILE A 3 -17.74 6.86 -3.78
CA ILE A 3 -17.47 5.68 -2.96
C ILE A 3 -18.83 5.14 -2.54
N ALA A 4 -19.22 4.00 -3.08
CA ALA A 4 -20.50 3.36 -2.81
C ALA A 4 -20.31 1.86 -2.57
N ASN A 5 -21.26 1.22 -1.89
CA ASN A 5 -21.32 -0.23 -1.68
C ASN A 5 -20.15 -0.86 -0.89
N ILE A 6 -19.45 -0.09 -0.06
CA ILE A 6 -18.39 -0.62 0.82
C ILE A 6 -18.91 -0.60 2.26
N PRO A 7 -19.36 -1.75 2.81
CA PRO A 7 -19.78 -1.82 4.20
C PRO A 7 -18.57 -1.61 5.12
N PHE A 8 -18.83 -1.09 6.33
CA PHE A 8 -17.82 -1.07 7.37
C PHE A 8 -17.44 -2.49 7.75
N GLY A 9 -16.14 -2.76 7.80
CA GLY A 9 -15.61 -4.08 8.11
C GLY A 9 -14.21 -3.98 8.68
N VAL A 10 -13.80 -5.02 9.39
CA VAL A 10 -12.45 -5.16 9.92
C VAL A 10 -11.65 -6.02 8.95
N THR A 11 -10.48 -5.54 8.55
CA THR A 11 -9.53 -6.31 7.73
C THR A 11 -8.42 -6.84 8.65
N ASP A 12 -8.26 -8.16 8.69
CA ASP A 12 -7.09 -8.77 9.32
C ASP A 12 -5.89 -8.69 8.36
N TRP A 13 -5.05 -7.67 8.57
CA TRP A 13 -3.88 -7.42 7.75
C TRP A 13 -2.78 -8.46 7.89
N ALA A 14 -2.79 -9.28 8.94
CA ALA A 14 -1.78 -10.33 9.12
C ALA A 14 -1.92 -11.44 8.05
N ASN A 15 -3.14 -11.68 7.55
CA ASN A 15 -3.42 -12.74 6.58
C ASN A 15 -3.23 -12.33 5.11
N ILE A 16 -2.98 -11.05 4.85
CA ILE A 16 -2.72 -10.57 3.49
C ILE A 16 -1.22 -10.74 3.23
N GLU A 17 -0.80 -11.15 2.05
CA GLU A 17 0.63 -11.25 1.72
C GLU A 17 1.27 -9.87 1.55
N LYS A 18 2.54 -9.73 1.96
CA LYS A 18 3.30 -8.49 1.75
C LYS A 18 4.03 -8.60 0.43
N THR A 19 3.98 -7.52 -0.35
CA THR A 19 4.86 -7.33 -1.49
C THR A 19 5.96 -6.35 -1.09
N GLU A 20 7.17 -6.60 -1.58
CA GLU A 20 8.36 -5.82 -1.25
C GLU A 20 8.67 -4.84 -2.37
N HIS A 21 8.89 -3.58 -2.00
CA HIS A 21 9.16 -2.47 -2.92
C HIS A 21 10.43 -1.77 -2.47
N PRO A 22 11.59 -2.07 -3.07
CA PRO A 22 12.87 -1.49 -2.66
C PRO A 22 12.88 0.02 -2.92
N GLY A 23 13.50 0.77 -2.00
CA GLY A 23 13.83 2.18 -2.23
C GLY A 23 15.29 2.34 -2.70
N ILE A 24 15.75 3.58 -2.80
CA ILE A 24 17.20 3.88 -2.87
C ILE A 24 17.90 3.36 -1.62
N THR A 25 17.26 3.51 -0.46
CA THR A 25 17.63 2.85 0.79
C THR A 25 16.39 2.27 1.44
N GLY A 26 16.55 1.16 2.16
CA GLY A 26 15.45 0.49 2.85
C GLY A 26 14.43 -0.18 1.93
N MET A 27 13.31 -0.58 2.51
CA MET A 27 12.25 -1.35 1.87
C MET A 27 10.87 -0.79 2.28
N ALA A 28 9.94 -0.73 1.34
CA ALA A 28 8.52 -0.58 1.63
C ALA A 28 7.81 -1.93 1.50
N TYR A 29 7.04 -2.30 2.53
CA TYR A 29 6.23 -3.53 2.55
C TYR A 29 4.78 -3.17 2.37
N TRP A 30 4.16 -3.68 1.31
CA TRP A 30 2.79 -3.31 0.94
C TRP A 30 1.86 -4.50 1.12
N ARG A 31 0.75 -4.26 1.81
CA ARG A 31 -0.41 -5.16 1.81
C ARG A 31 -1.54 -4.46 1.07
N THR A 32 -2.08 -5.10 0.04
CA THR A 32 -3.11 -4.50 -0.83
C THR A 32 -4.41 -5.27 -0.72
N GLN A 33 -5.51 -4.56 -0.48
CA GLN A 33 -6.87 -5.07 -0.63
C GLN A 33 -7.64 -4.27 -1.67
N GLN A 34 -8.49 -4.97 -2.41
CA GLN A 34 -9.47 -4.37 -3.33
C GLN A 34 -10.86 -4.56 -2.73
N PHE A 35 -11.57 -3.45 -2.51
CA PHE A 35 -12.97 -3.39 -2.09
C PHE A 35 -13.76 -2.72 -3.20
N ASP A 36 -14.37 -3.53 -4.08
CA ASP A 36 -15.06 -3.05 -5.27
C ASP A 36 -14.16 -2.10 -6.09
N THR A 37 -14.54 -0.82 -6.18
CA THR A 37 -13.78 0.21 -6.93
C THR A 37 -12.64 0.85 -6.14
N ILE A 38 -12.52 0.56 -4.84
CA ILE A 38 -11.49 1.13 -3.98
C ILE A 38 -10.36 0.13 -3.75
N ARG A 39 -9.14 0.60 -3.96
CA ARG A 39 -7.93 -0.09 -3.53
C ARG A 39 -7.39 0.54 -2.26
N VAL A 40 -7.21 -0.26 -1.22
CA VAL A 40 -6.57 0.17 0.04
C VAL A 40 -5.22 -0.52 0.15
N ARG A 41 -4.20 0.25 0.56
CA ARG A 41 -2.86 -0.27 0.83
C ARG A 41 -2.43 0.11 2.23
N MET A 42 -2.01 -0.89 3.02
CA MET A 42 -1.24 -0.66 4.23
C MET A 42 0.23 -0.76 3.86
N VAL A 43 0.98 0.31 4.15
CA VAL A 43 2.39 0.42 3.78
C VAL A 43 3.22 0.60 5.05
N GLU A 44 4.16 -0.31 5.26
CA GLU A 44 5.19 -0.20 6.28
C GLU A 44 6.53 0.14 5.62
N TYR A 45 7.28 1.05 6.22
CA TYR A 45 8.60 1.44 5.76
C TYR A 45 9.66 0.97 6.74
N SER A 46 10.74 0.38 6.22
CA SER A 46 11.91 0.10 7.05
C SER A 46 12.57 1.41 7.51
N ALA A 47 13.37 1.31 8.57
CA ALA A 47 14.20 2.44 8.99
C ALA A 47 15.09 2.93 7.83
N GLY A 48 15.18 4.25 7.67
CA GLY A 48 15.95 4.87 6.60
C GLY A 48 15.40 4.62 5.20
N TYR A 49 14.13 4.22 5.04
CA TYR A 49 13.52 4.11 3.72
C TYR A 49 13.58 5.45 2.98
N LEU A 50 14.19 5.43 1.79
CA LEU A 50 14.19 6.52 0.84
C LEU A 50 13.58 5.99 -0.46
N ALA A 51 12.42 6.51 -0.82
CA ALA A 51 11.77 6.12 -2.06
C ALA A 51 12.70 6.37 -3.26
N ASP A 52 12.74 5.42 -4.18
CA ASP A 52 13.46 5.48 -5.43
C ASP A 52 12.81 6.39 -6.47
N HIS A 53 11.57 6.82 -6.22
CA HIS A 53 10.76 7.52 -7.19
C HIS A 53 9.95 8.66 -6.60
N TRP A 54 10.39 9.89 -6.86
CA TRP A 54 9.51 11.03 -7.12
C TRP A 54 9.92 11.66 -8.46
N LEU A 55 9.05 11.46 -9.47
CA LEU A 55 8.97 12.15 -10.77
C LEU A 55 10.20 12.14 -11.70
N ARG A 56 10.16 11.29 -12.74
CA ARG A 56 10.52 11.75 -14.10
C ARG A 56 9.24 11.78 -14.93
N GLY A 57 8.69 12.98 -15.14
CA GLY A 57 7.62 13.25 -16.11
C GLY A 57 6.26 13.60 -15.50
N CYS A 58 6.10 14.87 -15.12
CA CYS A 58 4.92 15.62 -15.55
C CYS A 58 5.22 16.20 -16.95
#